data_AF-A0A0Q4PQU1-F1
#
_entry.id   AF-A0A0Q4PQU1-F1
#
_cell.length_a   1.000
_cell.length_b   1.000
_cell.length_c   1.000
_cell.angle_alpha   90.00
_cell.angle_beta   90.00
_cell.angle_gamma   90.00
#
_symmetry.space_group_name_H-M   'P 1'
#
loop_
_entity.id
_entity.type
_entity.pdbx_description
1 polymer ?
#
loop_
_entity_poly.entity_id
_entity_poly.type
_entity_poly.pdbx_seq_one_letter_code
_entity_poly.pdbx_strand_id
1 'polypeptide(L)'
;MASQDVPPVASSANVDFLVDEKGSRIDVPPDSAIHATGDAEAAIGGTSPTNWWLYGLIGLGIVIALVLAMQMFSGAPGTDVQPGTPTAEPVAEQVTTQ
;
A
#
# COMPACT_ATOMS: atom_id res chain seq x y z
N MET A 1 30.22 -36.58 1.97
CA MET A 1 28.79 -36.62 2.35
C MET A 1 28.41 -35.21 2.73
N ALA A 2 27.57 -34.55 1.94
CA ALA A 2 27.17 -33.17 2.19
C ALA A 2 26.13 -33.12 3.31
N SER A 3 26.44 -32.43 4.40
CA SER A 3 25.48 -32.12 5.46
C SER A 3 24.44 -31.16 4.89
N GLN A 4 23.19 -31.59 4.80
CA GLN A 4 22.09 -30.67 4.53
C GLN A 4 21.86 -29.82 5.78
N ASP A 5 22.14 -28.52 5.69
CA ASP A 5 21.70 -27.53 6.65
C ASP A 5 20.17 -27.54 6.68
N VAL A 6 19.60 -28.13 7.73
CA VAL A 6 18.17 -28.05 8.01
C VAL A 6 17.92 -26.64 8.54
N PRO A 7 17.11 -25.81 7.86
CA PRO A 7 16.80 -24.46 8.34
C PRO A 7 16.16 -24.56 9.73
N PRO A 8 16.42 -23.60 10.64
CA PRO A 8 15.85 -23.62 11.98
C PRO A 8 14.33 -23.68 11.86
N VAL A 9 13.74 -24.80 12.30
CA VAL A 9 12.29 -24.94 12.36
C VAL A 9 11.76 -23.78 13.19
N ALA A 10 10.90 -22.96 12.58
CA ALA A 10 10.24 -21.87 13.27
C ALA A 10 9.62 -22.41 14.57
N SER A 11 9.82 -21.68 15.68
CA SER A 11 9.43 -22.10 17.02
C SER A 11 7.98 -22.59 17.02
N SER A 12 7.78 -23.90 17.09
CA SER A 12 6.46 -24.50 17.22
C SER A 12 5.94 -24.22 18.64
N ALA A 13 4.71 -23.74 18.74
CA ALA A 13 4.06 -23.58 20.03
C ALA A 13 3.58 -24.95 20.52
N ASN A 14 3.97 -25.36 21.73
CA ASN A 14 3.40 -26.51 22.43
C ASN A 14 2.28 -25.98 23.35
N VAL A 15 1.05 -26.40 23.10
CA VAL A 15 -0.14 -25.91 23.82
C VAL A 15 -1.03 -27.08 24.21
N ASP A 16 -1.60 -27.02 25.42
CA ASP A 16 -2.42 -28.12 25.97
C ASP A 16 -3.77 -28.29 25.25
N PHE A 17 -4.35 -27.20 24.73
CA PHE A 17 -5.58 -27.22 23.93
C PHE A 17 -5.67 -25.97 23.03
N LEU A 18 -6.34 -26.10 21.90
CA LEU A 18 -6.68 -24.98 21.02
C LEU A 18 -8.13 -24.56 21.20
N VAL A 19 -8.39 -23.27 21.05
CA VAL A 19 -9.73 -22.67 21.09
C VAL A 19 -9.94 -21.88 19.81
N ASP A 20 -11.08 -22.11 19.15
CA ASP A 20 -11.45 -21.38 17.93
C ASP A 20 -12.07 -20.00 18.23
N GLU A 21 -12.40 -19.24 17.17
CA GLU A 21 -12.98 -17.90 17.28
C GLU A 21 -14.41 -17.89 17.85
N LYS A 22 -15.01 -19.07 18.01
CA LYS A 22 -16.33 -19.30 18.60
C LYS A 22 -16.24 -19.86 20.01
N GLY A 23 -15.04 -20.02 20.56
CA GLY A 23 -14.81 -20.57 21.89
C GLY A 23 -14.91 -22.10 21.96
N SER A 24 -14.97 -22.80 20.81
CA SER A 24 -14.96 -24.25 20.75
C SER A 24 -13.56 -24.79 20.93
N ARG A 25 -13.45 -25.90 21.66
CA ARG A 25 -12.17 -26.62 21.79
C ARG A 25 -11.91 -27.44 20.53
N ILE A 26 -10.69 -27.35 20.04
CA ILE A 26 -10.19 -28.20 18.95
C ILE A 26 -9.23 -29.20 19.58
N ASP A 27 -9.60 -30.49 19.52
CA ASP A 27 -8.72 -31.57 19.94
C ASP A 27 -7.63 -31.77 18.87
N VAL A 28 -6.41 -31.56 19.32
CA VAL A 28 -5.21 -31.70 18.49
C VAL A 28 -4.52 -33.01 18.90
N PRO A 29 -4.05 -33.84 17.95
CA PRO A 29 -3.28 -35.03 18.28
C PRO A 29 -2.08 -34.69 19.18
N PRO A 30 -1.76 -35.55 20.18
CA PRO A 30 -0.61 -35.34 21.03
C PRO A 30 0.68 -35.26 20.19
N ASP A 31 1.56 -34.34 20.57
CA ASP A 31 2.85 -34.05 19.91
C ASP A 31 2.77 -33.47 18.49
N SER A 32 1.60 -33.03 18.02
CA SER A 32 1.52 -32.37 16.72
C SER A 32 2.02 -30.91 16.81
N ALA A 33 2.89 -30.54 15.87
CA ALA A 33 3.32 -29.17 15.70
C ALA A 33 2.19 -28.36 15.05
N ILE A 34 1.65 -27.37 15.77
CA ILE A 34 0.72 -26.40 15.21
C ILE A 34 1.51 -25.38 14.41
N HIS A 35 1.27 -25.35 13.10
CA HIS A 35 1.84 -24.38 12.19
C HIS A 35 0.83 -23.26 11.93
N ALA A 36 1.31 -22.01 11.85
CA ALA A 36 0.49 -20.93 11.34
C ALA A 36 0.07 -21.26 9.90
N THR A 37 -1.22 -21.13 9.61
CA THR A 37 -1.76 -21.38 8.27
C THR A 37 -1.20 -20.37 7.27
N GLY A 38 -0.66 -20.88 6.16
CA GLY A 38 -0.06 -20.11 5.06
C GLY A 38 -0.98 -19.08 4.38
N ASP A 39 -2.26 -19.09 4.71
CA ASP A 39 -3.29 -18.20 4.18
C ASP A 39 -3.05 -16.75 4.60
N ALA A 40 -2.43 -16.53 5.77
CA ALA A 40 -2.02 -15.21 6.20
C ALA A 40 -0.91 -14.66 5.29
N GLU A 41 0.13 -15.44 4.99
CA GLU A 41 1.18 -15.03 4.05
C GLU A 41 0.64 -14.80 2.64
N ALA A 42 -0.30 -15.62 2.17
CA ALA A 42 -0.93 -15.45 0.85
C ALA A 42 -1.77 -14.16 0.78
N ALA A 43 -2.56 -13.86 1.81
CA ALA A 43 -3.35 -12.64 1.90
C ALA A 43 -2.46 -11.38 2.02
N ILE A 44 -1.37 -11.47 2.78
CA ILE A 44 -0.37 -10.40 2.90
C ILE A 44 0.31 -10.17 1.55
N GLY A 45 0.68 -11.23 0.81
CA GLY A 45 1.29 -11.11 -0.51
C GLY A 45 0.42 -10.35 -1.51
N GLY A 46 -0.87 -10.70 -1.57
CA GLY A 46 -1.83 -10.08 -2.51
C GLY A 46 -2.16 -8.61 -2.20
N THR A 47 -2.18 -8.24 -0.93
CA THR A 47 -2.51 -6.86 -0.47
C THR A 47 -1.28 -6.01 -0.15
N SER A 48 -0.07 -6.59 -0.28
CA SER A 48 1.16 -5.88 0.05
C SER A 48 1.33 -4.62 -0.81
N PRO A 49 1.87 -3.54 -0.22
CA PRO A 49 2.24 -2.32 -0.94
C PRO A 49 3.05 -2.57 -2.22
N THR A 50 3.97 -3.53 -2.16
CA THR A 50 4.83 -3.92 -3.27
C THR A 50 4.05 -4.36 -4.50
N ASN A 51 2.91 -5.04 -4.34
CA ASN A 51 2.13 -5.58 -5.45
C ASN A 51 1.43 -4.46 -6.26
N TRP A 52 0.85 -3.47 -5.59
CA TRP A 52 0.15 -2.38 -6.28
C TRP A 52 1.05 -1.19 -6.64
N TRP A 53 2.23 -1.08 -6.03
CA TRP A 53 3.14 0.05 -6.24
C TRP A 53 3.57 0.21 -7.70
N LEU A 54 3.93 -0.89 -8.39
CA LEU A 54 4.35 -0.82 -9.79
C LEU A 54 3.22 -0.31 -10.69
N TYR A 55 2.00 -0.83 -10.52
CA TYR A 55 0.83 -0.37 -11.26
C TYR A 55 0.49 1.10 -10.93
N GLY A 56 0.64 1.50 -9.67
CA GLY A 56 0.47 2.89 -9.22
C GLY A 56 1.47 3.84 -9.87
N LEU A 57 2.76 3.47 -9.93
CA LEU A 57 3.80 4.28 -10.58
C LEU A 57 3.58 4.39 -12.09
N ILE A 58 3.17 3.31 -12.75
CA ILE A 58 2.81 3.33 -14.18
C ILE A 58 1.62 4.27 -14.40
N GLY A 59 0.56 4.14 -13.59
CA GLY A 59 -0.61 5.01 -13.67
C GLY A 59 -0.26 6.49 -13.45
N LEU A 60 0.55 6.80 -12.44
CA LEU A 60 1.04 8.15 -12.17
C LEU A 60 1.85 8.70 -13.35
N GLY A 61 2.73 7.89 -13.94
CA GLY A 61 3.49 8.27 -15.13
C GLY A 61 2.59 8.64 -16.31
N ILE A 62 1.49 7.90 -16.52
CA ILE A 62 0.51 8.20 -17.57
C ILE A 62 -0.18 9.54 -17.31
N VAL A 63 -0.64 9.79 -16.07
CA VAL A 63 -1.30 11.06 -15.72
C VAL A 63 -0.35 12.24 -15.94
N ILE A 64 0.90 12.15 -15.49
CA ILE A 64 1.92 13.17 -15.70
C ILE A 64 2.14 13.41 -17.20
N ALA A 65 2.29 12.35 -17.99
CA ALA A 65 2.49 12.46 -19.44
C ALA A 65 1.31 13.14 -20.14
N LEU A 66 0.07 12.80 -19.77
CA LEU A 66 -1.14 13.42 -20.31
C LEU A 66 -1.20 14.92 -19.94
N VAL A 67 -0.97 15.25 -18.67
CA VAL A 67 -0.96 16.64 -18.21
C VAL A 67 0.14 17.43 -18.94
N LEU A 68 1.35 16.89 -19.07
CA LEU A 68 2.44 17.53 -19.80
C LEU A 68 2.14 17.71 -21.28
N ALA A 69 1.52 16.72 -21.93
CA ALA A 69 1.08 16.85 -23.31
C ALA A 69 0.07 17.99 -23.45
N MET A 70 -0.92 18.06 -22.56
CA MET A 70 -1.92 19.14 -22.54
C MET A 70 -1.26 20.51 -22.31
N GLN A 71 -0.28 20.61 -21.41
CA GLN A 71 0.50 21.83 -21.16
C GLN A 71 1.35 22.23 -22.37
N MET A 72 1.92 21.26 -23.11
CA MET A 72 2.72 21.55 -24.31
C MET A 72 1.85 22.07 -25.46
N PHE A 73 0.64 21.53 -25.64
CA PHE A 73 -0.26 21.95 -26.73
C PHE A 73 -1.10 23.19 -26.40
N SER A 74 -1.44 23.43 -25.12
CA SER A 74 -2.26 24.60 -24.71
C SER A 74 -1.42 25.78 -24.20
N GLY A 75 -0.09 25.65 -24.20
CA GLY A 75 0.79 26.50 -23.39
C GLY A 75 0.53 26.31 -21.90
N ALA A 76 1.26 27.02 -21.05
CA ALA A 76 0.97 27.14 -19.62
C ALA A 76 0.44 28.55 -19.32
N PRO A 77 -0.84 28.86 -19.61
CA PRO A 77 -1.41 30.16 -19.26
C PRO A 77 -1.43 30.27 -17.74
N GLY A 78 -0.61 31.18 -17.20
CA GLY A 78 -0.53 31.45 -15.75
C GLY A 78 0.81 31.15 -15.09
N THR A 79 1.81 30.62 -15.79
CA THR A 79 3.19 30.53 -15.27
C THR A 79 4.08 31.69 -15.69
N ASP A 80 3.60 32.56 -16.57
CA ASP A 80 4.26 33.85 -16.84
C ASP A 80 4.11 34.74 -15.61
N VAL A 81 5.16 34.77 -14.79
CA VAL A 81 5.31 35.79 -13.76
C VAL A 81 5.74 37.06 -14.49
N GLN A 82 4.80 37.97 -14.74
CA GLN A 82 5.14 39.29 -15.25
C GLN A 82 6.00 40.02 -14.21
N PRO A 83 7.23 40.45 -14.54
CA PRO A 83 8.06 41.22 -13.61
C PRO A 83 7.33 42.50 -13.22
N GLY A 84 6.94 42.62 -11.95
CA GLY A 84 6.19 43.76 -11.43
C GLY A 84 4.68 43.54 -11.24
N THR A 85 4.14 42.35 -11.54
CA THR A 85 2.75 42.00 -11.16
C THR A 85 2.74 41.08 -9.93
N PRO A 86 1.85 41.29 -8.95
CA PRO A 86 1.73 40.39 -7.80
C PRO A 86 1.39 38.97 -8.25
N THR A 87 2.18 37.99 -7.81
CA THR A 87 1.88 36.57 -7.98
C THR A 87 0.69 36.22 -7.07
N ALA A 88 -0.52 36.26 -7.64
CA ALA A 88 -1.78 35.77 -7.07
C ALA A 88 -2.02 36.10 -5.59
N GLU A 89 -2.55 37.30 -5.32
CA GLU A 89 -3.33 37.50 -4.10
C GLU A 89 -4.68 36.77 -4.27
N PRO A 90 -5.14 35.97 -3.28
CA PRO A 90 -6.48 35.40 -3.35
C PRO A 90 -7.49 36.55 -3.38
N VAL A 91 -8.32 36.61 -4.43
CA VAL A 91 -9.46 37.52 -4.48
C VAL A 91 -10.42 37.10 -3.36
N ALA A 92 -10.35 37.80 -2.23
CA ALA A 92 -11.44 37.76 -1.28
C ALA A 92 -12.65 38.39 -1.98
N GLU A 93 -13.64 37.56 -2.35
CA GLU A 93 -14.92 38.04 -2.84
C GLU A 93 -15.46 39.06 -1.84
N GLN A 94 -15.50 40.34 -2.23
CA GLN A 94 -16.18 41.35 -1.42
C GLN A 94 -17.67 41.05 -1.51
N VAL A 95 -18.21 40.44 -0.45
CA VAL A 95 -19.65 40.32 -0.23
C VAL A 95 -20.18 41.73 -0.02
N THR A 96 -20.56 42.40 -1.11
CA THR A 96 -21.36 43.63 -1.05
C THR A 96 -22.76 43.22 -0.58
N THR A 97 -23.00 43.34 0.73
CA THR A 97 -24.37 43.35 1.25
C THR A 97 -24.96 44.71 0.88
N GLN A 98 -25.96 44.68 -0.01
CA GLN A 98 -26.82 45.82 -0.30
C GLN A 98 -27.67 46.19 0.92
#